data_AF-A0A3C1P1E7-F1
#
_entry.id   AF-A0A3C1P1E7-F1
#
_cell.length_a   1.000
_cell.length_b   1.000
_cell.length_c   1.000
_cell.angle_alpha   90.00
_cell.angle_beta   90.00
_cell.angle_gamma   90.00
#
_symmetry.space_group_name_H-M   'P 1'
#
loop_
_entity.id
_entity.type
_entity.pdbx_description
1 polymer ?
#
loop_
_entity_poly.entity_id
_entity_poly.type
_entity_poly.pdbx_seq_one_letter_code
_entity_poly.pdbx_strand_id
1 'polypeptide(L)'
;WLWTLLRPTMGLEQDLRWSGRRRHYVIAALGGLVIGFYDGLLGPGTGSFLLILLVGVLGYSFLDASATAKVVNLGTNAAALVVFAATGSILWVLGGLMAVGNILGGVIGARTAMRRGSGFVRVVFLVVVGALILRLAWDLLP
;
A
#
# COMPACT_ATOMS: atom_id res chain seq x y z
N TRP A 1 2.75 -15.27 -3.81
CA TRP A 1 2.78 -16.57 -3.10
C TRP A 1 3.81 -17.52 -3.67
N LEU A 2 3.78 -17.88 -4.96
CA LEU A 2 4.79 -18.77 -5.56
C LEU A 2 6.21 -18.13 -5.64
N TRP A 3 6.28 -16.83 -5.88
CA TRP A 3 7.54 -16.10 -6.08
C TRP A 3 8.36 -15.88 -4.79
N THR A 4 7.69 -15.79 -3.64
CA THR A 4 8.31 -15.64 -2.31
C THR A 4 8.91 -16.94 -1.78
N LEU A 5 8.42 -18.11 -2.22
CA LEU A 5 8.96 -19.42 -1.82
C LEU A 5 10.22 -19.80 -2.59
N LEU A 6 10.42 -19.25 -3.80
CA LEU A 6 11.49 -19.67 -4.70
C LEU A 6 12.84 -18.94 -4.47
N ARG A 7 12.87 -17.79 -3.78
CA ARG A 7 14.12 -17.04 -3.54
C ARG A 7 14.16 -16.38 -2.15
N PRO A 8 14.55 -17.14 -1.10
CA PRO A 8 14.52 -16.69 0.29
C PRO A 8 15.57 -15.63 0.67
N THR A 9 16.47 -15.25 -0.24
CA THR A 9 17.54 -14.24 0.00
C THR A 9 17.33 -12.92 -0.74
N MET A 10 16.27 -12.76 -1.52
CA MET A 10 15.98 -11.49 -2.21
C MET A 10 15.45 -10.45 -1.21
N GLY A 11 16.09 -9.27 -1.14
CA GLY A 11 15.62 -8.10 -0.41
C GLY A 11 16.10 -7.95 1.04
N LEU A 12 17.08 -8.76 1.47
CA LEU A 12 17.81 -8.62 2.74
C LEU A 12 18.99 -7.64 2.65
N GLU A 13 19.57 -7.46 1.46
CA GLU A 13 20.63 -6.48 1.17
C GLU A 13 20.21 -5.57 0.00
N GLN A 14 20.56 -4.28 0.09
CA GLN A 14 20.37 -3.33 -1.00
C GLN A 14 21.41 -3.62 -2.09
N ASP A 15 20.98 -4.27 -3.17
CA ASP A 15 21.79 -4.41 -4.38
C ASP A 15 21.05 -3.73 -5.54
N LEU A 16 21.26 -2.41 -5.65
CA LEU A 16 20.66 -1.57 -6.70
C LEU A 16 21.11 -2.13 -8.06
N ARG A 17 20.21 -2.85 -8.73
CA ARG A 17 20.47 -3.54 -10.00
C ARG A 17 20.95 -2.62 -11.13
N TRP A 18 20.78 -1.30 -10.98
CA TRP A 18 21.16 -0.29 -11.96
C TRP A 18 22.11 0.74 -11.32
N SER A 19 23.42 0.59 -11.56
CA SER A 19 24.45 1.55 -11.10
C SER A 19 24.42 2.91 -11.82
N GLY A 20 23.64 3.03 -12.91
CA GLY A 20 23.46 4.26 -13.68
C GLY A 20 22.33 5.13 -13.13
N ARG A 21 22.67 6.16 -12.34
CA ARG A 21 21.76 7.13 -11.69
C ARG A 21 20.63 7.64 -12.60
N ARG A 22 20.87 7.86 -13.91
CA ARG A 22 19.84 8.29 -14.87
C ARG A 22 18.84 7.20 -15.27
N ARG A 23 19.28 5.96 -15.54
CA ARG A 23 18.38 4.86 -15.95
C ARG A 23 17.46 4.44 -14.81
N HIS A 24 17.95 4.46 -13.57
CA HIS A 24 17.17 4.17 -12.38
C HIS A 24 15.98 5.11 -12.20
N TYR A 25 16.21 6.44 -12.27
CA TYR A 25 15.11 7.41 -12.11
C TYR A 25 14.11 7.38 -13.26
N VAL A 26 14.54 7.11 -14.50
CA VAL A 26 13.62 7.03 -15.65
C VAL A 26 12.69 5.82 -15.51
N ILE A 27 13.21 4.65 -15.13
CA ILE A 27 12.39 3.45 -14.92
C ILE A 27 11.47 3.62 -13.70
N ALA A 28 11.97 4.23 -12.63
CA ALA A 28 11.16 4.57 -11.45
C ALA A 28 10.01 5.52 -11.80
N ALA A 29 10.28 6.56 -12.58
CA ALA A 29 9.28 7.55 -12.97
C ALA A 29 8.23 6.96 -13.91
N LEU A 30 8.64 6.18 -14.92
CA LEU A 30 7.70 5.54 -15.86
C LEU A 30 6.85 4.48 -15.17
N GLY A 31 7.46 3.61 -14.36
CA GLY A 31 6.72 2.61 -13.58
C GLY A 31 5.80 3.25 -12.55
N GLY A 32 6.26 4.30 -11.86
CA GLY A 32 5.46 5.07 -10.93
C GLY A 32 4.26 5.78 -11.59
N LEU A 33 4.43 6.30 -12.81
CA LEU A 33 3.35 6.93 -13.57
C LEU A 33 2.24 5.92 -13.91
N VAL A 34 2.62 4.75 -14.44
CA VAL A 34 1.65 3.70 -14.82
C VAL A 34 0.91 3.17 -13.59
N ILE A 35 1.64 2.91 -12.50
CA ILE A 35 1.05 2.41 -11.27
C ILE A 35 0.18 3.49 -10.60
N GLY A 36 0.60 4.75 -10.62
CA GLY A 36 -0.20 5.86 -10.10
C GLY A 36 -1.50 6.08 -10.88
N PHE A 37 -1.48 5.89 -12.20
CA PHE A 37 -2.70 5.91 -13.02
C PHE A 37 -3.63 4.73 -12.68
N TYR A 38 -3.08 3.53 -12.51
CA TYR A 38 -3.84 2.36 -12.05
C TYR A 38 -4.45 2.58 -10.65
N ASP A 39 -3.68 3.16 -9.73
CA ASP A 39 -4.11 3.46 -8.36
C ASP A 39 -5.32 4.40 -8.36
N GLY A 40 -5.29 5.44 -9.20
CA GLY A 40 -6.38 6.41 -9.32
C GLY A 40 -7.66 5.86 -9.96
N LEU A 41 -7.58 4.82 -10.80
CA LEU A 41 -8.74 4.25 -11.49
C LEU A 41 -9.37 3.07 -10.75
N LEU A 42 -8.55 2.10 -10.35
CA LEU A 42 -9.00 0.84 -9.79
C LEU A 42 -8.78 0.86 -8.27
N GLY A 43 -7.55 1.07 -7.82
CA GLY A 43 -7.17 1.15 -6.40
C GLY A 43 -6.76 -0.17 -5.69
N PRO A 44 -7.33 -1.37 -5.94
CA PRO A 44 -6.90 -2.57 -5.23
C PRO A 44 -5.61 -3.12 -5.82
N GLY A 45 -4.68 -3.49 -4.94
CA GLY A 45 -3.43 -4.16 -5.30
C GLY A 45 -2.27 -3.24 -5.67
N THR A 46 -2.45 -1.91 -5.68
CA THR A 46 -1.39 -0.94 -6.01
C THR A 46 -0.13 -1.14 -5.16
N GLY A 47 -0.28 -1.39 -3.86
CA GLY A 47 0.86 -1.66 -2.98
C GLY A 47 1.67 -2.90 -3.38
N SER A 48 1.02 -3.95 -3.87
CA SER A 48 1.70 -5.14 -4.38
C SER A 48 2.42 -4.87 -5.70
N PHE A 49 1.81 -4.10 -6.60
CA PHE A 49 2.46 -3.69 -7.85
C PHE A 49 3.67 -2.78 -7.62
N LEU A 50 3.57 -1.83 -6.67
CA LEU A 50 4.69 -0.98 -6.24
C LEU A 50 5.83 -1.82 -5.66
N LEU A 51 5.52 -2.82 -4.82
CA LEU A 51 6.54 -3.72 -4.27
C LEU A 51 7.22 -4.57 -5.36
N ILE A 52 6.47 -5.06 -6.35
CA ILE A 52 7.04 -5.80 -7.48
C ILE A 52 7.98 -4.89 -8.30
N LEU A 53 7.60 -3.64 -8.54
CA LEU A 53 8.44 -2.67 -9.24
C LEU A 53 9.71 -2.36 -8.43
N LEU A 54 9.56 -1.96 -7.16
CA LEU A 54 10.66 -1.50 -6.31
C LEU A 54 11.65 -2.63 -5.96
N VAL A 55 11.16 -3.80 -5.56
CA VAL A 55 12.02 -4.94 -5.19
C VAL A 55 12.47 -5.71 -6.43
N GLY A 56 11.55 -6.04 -7.35
CA GLY A 56 11.82 -6.90 -8.49
C GLY A 56 12.60 -6.20 -9.61
N VAL A 57 12.28 -4.95 -9.91
CA VAL A 57 12.86 -4.21 -11.04
C VAL A 57 14.00 -3.28 -10.60
N LEU A 58 13.82 -2.56 -9.50
CA LEU A 58 14.81 -1.58 -9.02
C LEU A 58 15.83 -2.17 -8.01
N GLY A 59 15.53 -3.33 -7.40
CA GLY A 59 16.44 -4.00 -6.47
C GLY A 59 16.45 -3.41 -5.05
N TYR A 60 15.42 -2.67 -4.65
CA TYR A 60 15.30 -2.19 -3.27
C TYR A 60 15.10 -3.36 -2.29
N SER A 61 15.58 -3.18 -1.05
CA SER A 61 15.23 -4.09 0.05
C SER A 61 13.71 -4.09 0.27
N PHE A 62 13.17 -5.16 0.84
CA PHE A 62 11.73 -5.21 1.15
C PHE A 62 11.30 -4.08 2.10
N LEU A 63 12.17 -3.69 3.02
CA LEU A 63 11.93 -2.63 3.98
C LEU A 63 11.87 -1.26 3.28
N ASP A 64 12.87 -0.96 2.45
CA ASP A 64 12.91 0.30 1.70
C ASP A 64 11.79 0.40 0.68
N ALA A 65 11.52 -0.68 -0.06
CA ALA A 65 10.42 -0.75 -1.00
C ALA A 65 9.06 -0.54 -0.31
N SER A 66 8.88 -1.13 0.89
CA SER A 66 7.66 -0.91 1.67
C SER A 66 7.54 0.54 2.17
N ALA A 67 8.65 1.16 2.55
CA ALA A 67 8.66 2.57 2.94
C ALA A 67 8.34 3.48 1.74
N THR A 68 9.01 3.28 0.59
CA THR A 68 8.76 4.05 -0.64
C THR A 68 7.34 3.84 -1.15
N ALA A 69 6.81 2.62 -1.16
CA ALA A 69 5.44 2.34 -1.59
C ALA A 69 4.41 3.09 -0.73
N LYS A 70 4.63 3.20 0.59
CA LYS A 70 3.77 3.99 1.48
C LYS A 70 3.82 5.48 1.15
N VAL A 71 5.00 6.03 0.86
CA VAL A 71 5.17 7.44 0.47
C VAL A 71 4.47 7.72 -0.87
N VAL A 72 4.61 6.83 -1.84
CA VAL A 72 3.93 6.97 -3.15
C VAL A 72 2.41 6.94 -2.98
N ASN A 73 1.88 6.01 -2.18
CA ASN A 73 0.45 5.91 -1.91
C ASN A 73 -0.09 7.15 -1.15
N LEU A 74 0.70 7.73 -0.25
CA LEU A 74 0.39 9.03 0.35
C LEU A 74 0.34 10.14 -0.72
N GLY A 75 1.29 10.14 -1.64
CA GLY A 75 1.34 11.10 -2.75
C GLY A 75 0.15 10.99 -3.70
N THR A 76 -0.25 9.79 -4.09
CA THR A 76 -1.41 9.57 -4.99
C THR A 76 -2.71 9.97 -4.29
N ASN A 77 -2.89 9.62 -3.02
CA ASN A 77 -4.06 10.07 -2.24
C ASN A 77 -4.07 11.59 -2.02
N ALA A 78 -2.92 12.23 -1.80
CA ALA A 78 -2.82 13.68 -1.68
C ALA A 78 -3.13 14.38 -3.01
N ALA A 79 -2.66 13.83 -4.13
CA ALA A 79 -3.00 14.32 -5.47
C ALA A 79 -4.51 14.19 -5.73
N ALA A 80 -5.12 13.06 -5.38
CA ALA A 80 -6.56 12.87 -5.45
C ALA A 80 -7.31 13.91 -4.59
N LEU A 81 -6.86 14.16 -3.36
CA LEU A 81 -7.44 15.21 -2.50
C LEU A 81 -7.36 16.59 -3.15
N VAL A 82 -6.23 16.98 -3.74
CA VAL A 82 -6.11 18.28 -4.43
C VAL A 82 -7.05 18.37 -5.64
N VAL A 83 -7.16 17.30 -6.42
CA VAL A 83 -8.05 17.25 -7.61
C VAL A 83 -9.52 17.32 -7.18
N PHE A 84 -9.92 16.58 -6.14
CA PHE A 84 -11.28 16.67 -5.59
C PHE A 84 -11.56 18.06 -4.99
N ALA A 85 -10.55 18.71 -4.39
CA ALA A 85 -10.68 20.05 -3.83
C ALA A 85 -10.97 21.07 -4.93
N ALA A 86 -10.24 20.97 -6.05
CA ALA A 86 -10.42 21.82 -7.22
C ALA A 86 -11.77 21.60 -7.93
N THR A 87 -12.36 20.41 -7.85
CA THR A 87 -13.69 20.11 -8.44
C THR A 87 -14.86 20.44 -7.51
N GLY A 88 -14.61 20.97 -6.30
CA GLY A 88 -15.65 21.38 -5.36
C GLY A 88 -16.44 20.23 -4.73
N SER A 89 -16.01 18.99 -4.93
CA SER A 89 -16.69 17.77 -4.50
C SER A 89 -16.25 17.27 -3.12
N ILE A 90 -15.46 18.07 -2.38
CA ILE A 90 -14.98 17.69 -1.05
C ILE A 90 -15.97 18.07 0.04
N LEU A 91 -16.44 17.04 0.74
CA LEU A 91 -17.08 17.16 2.03
C LEU A 91 -16.01 17.36 3.12
N TRP A 92 -15.52 18.59 3.29
CA TRP A 92 -14.38 18.90 4.16
C TRP A 92 -14.56 18.42 5.60
N VAL A 93 -15.77 18.57 6.14
CA VAL A 93 -16.12 18.12 7.50
C VAL A 93 -16.04 16.59 7.59
N LEU A 94 -16.62 15.86 6.63
CA LEU A 94 -16.60 14.40 6.61
C LEU A 94 -15.17 13.87 6.37
N GLY A 95 -14.43 14.49 5.46
CA GLY A 95 -13.03 14.17 5.19
C GLY A 95 -12.15 14.37 6.43
N GLY A 96 -12.34 15.48 7.16
CA GLY A 96 -11.66 15.74 8.43
C GLY A 96 -11.98 14.68 9.50
N LEU A 97 -13.25 14.33 9.66
CA LEU A 97 -13.68 13.28 10.60
C LEU A 97 -13.09 11.91 10.23
N MET A 98 -13.10 11.56 8.93
CA MET A 98 -12.49 10.32 8.43
C MET A 98 -10.97 10.30 8.63
N ALA A 99 -10.29 11.43 8.46
CA ALA A 99 -8.85 11.54 8.69
C ALA A 99 -8.50 11.34 10.17
N VAL A 100 -9.23 12.00 11.08
CA VAL A 100 -9.06 11.82 12.53
C VAL A 100 -9.36 10.38 12.93
N GLY A 101 -10.46 9.80 12.44
CA GLY A 101 -10.83 8.41 12.69
C GLY A 101 -9.76 7.42 12.21
N ASN A 102 -9.23 7.61 11.00
CA ASN A 102 -8.15 6.77 10.46
C ASN A 102 -6.86 6.86 11.29
N ILE A 103 -6.46 8.08 11.67
CA ILE A 103 -5.24 8.28 12.47
C ILE A 103 -5.40 7.64 13.85
N LEU A 104 -6.52 7.90 14.54
CA LEU A 104 -6.78 7.33 15.86
C LEU A 104 -6.85 5.80 15.82
N GLY A 105 -7.61 5.24 14.87
CA GLY A 105 -7.72 3.80 14.67
C GLY A 105 -6.38 3.14 14.34
N GLY A 106 -5.59 3.77 13.45
CA GLY A 106 -4.26 3.30 13.08
C GLY A 106 -3.27 3.31 14.24
N VAL A 107 -3.22 4.40 15.02
CA VAL A 107 -2.33 4.51 16.19
C VAL A 107 -2.72 3.53 17.29
N ILE A 108 -4.02 3.43 17.62
CA ILE A 108 -4.51 2.50 18.64
C ILE A 108 -4.28 1.06 18.19
N GLY A 109 -4.57 0.74 16.94
CA GLY A 109 -4.37 -0.58 16.34
C GLY A 109 -2.90 -1.01 16.36
N ALA A 110 -2.00 -0.14 15.89
CA ALA A 110 -0.56 -0.39 15.90
C ALA A 110 -0.02 -0.57 17.33
N ARG A 111 -0.40 0.31 18.26
CA ARG A 111 0.00 0.17 19.68
C ARG A 111 -0.51 -1.13 20.30
N THR A 112 -1.75 -1.52 20.02
CA THR A 112 -2.36 -2.74 20.56
C THR A 112 -1.70 -3.99 19.95
N ALA A 113 -1.40 -3.98 18.65
CA ALA A 113 -0.68 -5.05 17.97
C ALA A 113 0.73 -5.25 18.55
N MET A 114 1.48 -4.17 18.78
CA MET A 114 2.80 -4.23 19.41
C MET A 114 2.73 -4.73 20.86
N ARG A 115 1.70 -4.33 21.64
CA ARG A 115 1.55 -4.72 23.04
C ARG A 115 1.08 -6.17 23.24
N ARG A 116 0.19 -6.68 22.39
CA ARG A 116 -0.40 -8.03 22.54
C ARG A 116 0.31 -9.11 21.72
N GLY A 117 1.27 -8.73 20.88
CA GLY A 117 2.08 -9.67 20.10
C GLY A 117 1.35 -10.29 18.91
N SER A 118 2.05 -11.20 18.23
CA SER A 118 1.63 -11.78 16.95
C SER A 118 0.35 -12.62 17.01
N GLY A 119 0.07 -13.27 18.15
CA GLY A 119 -1.14 -14.09 18.35
C GLY A 119 -2.43 -13.27 18.24
N PHE A 120 -2.46 -12.09 18.86
CA PHE A 120 -3.61 -11.18 18.78
C PHE A 120 -3.84 -10.69 17.34
N VAL A 121 -2.77 -10.30 16.65
CA VAL A 121 -2.83 -9.87 15.25
C VAL A 121 -3.41 -10.96 14.35
N ARG A 122 -2.99 -12.21 14.56
CA ARG A 122 -3.49 -13.36 13.79
C ARG A 122 -4.98 -13.60 13.99
N VAL A 123 -5.47 -13.52 15.23
CA VAL A 123 -6.91 -13.70 15.51
C VAL A 123 -7.73 -12.58 14.86
N VAL A 124 -7.32 -11.32 15.03
CA VAL A 124 -8.00 -10.18 14.41
C VAL A 124 -8.02 -10.31 12.89
N PHE A 125 -6.89 -10.70 12.28
CA PHE A 125 -6.81 -10.93 10.84
C PHE A 125 -7.80 -12.01 10.37
N LEU A 126 -7.85 -13.17 11.04
CA LEU A 126 -8.76 -14.25 10.69
C LEU A 126 -10.23 -13.82 10.80
N VAL A 127 -10.58 -13.08 11.86
CA VAL A 127 -11.94 -12.56 12.05
C VAL A 127 -12.32 -11.58 10.95
N VAL A 128 -11.45 -10.61 10.63
CA VAL A 128 -11.72 -9.60 9.60
C VAL A 128 -11.82 -10.22 8.21
N VAL A 129 -10.92 -11.15 7.87
CA VAL A 129 -10.96 -11.87 6.59
C VAL A 129 -12.22 -12.73 6.50
N GLY A 130 -12.57 -13.45 7.57
CA GLY A 130 -13.81 -14.23 7.63
C GLY A 130 -15.05 -13.36 7.43
N ALA A 131 -15.12 -12.21 8.12
CA ALA A 131 -16.21 -11.26 7.96
C ALA A 131 -16.30 -10.69 6.53
N LEU A 132 -15.16 -10.39 5.90
CA LEU A 132 -15.12 -9.93 4.51
C LEU A 132 -15.59 -11.01 3.53
N ILE A 133 -15.19 -12.27 3.74
CA ILE A 133 -15.66 -13.39 2.92
C ILE A 133 -17.18 -13.55 3.05
N LEU A 134 -17.71 -13.49 4.28
CA LEU A 134 -19.15 -13.59 4.52
C LEU A 134 -19.91 -12.42 3.89
N ARG A 135 -19.39 -11.19 4.02
CA ARG A 135 -20.00 -10.02 3.40
C ARG A 135 -19.98 -10.13 1.87
N LEU A 136 -18.85 -10.53 1.29
CA LEU A 136 -18.74 -10.71 -0.14
C LEU A 136 -19.67 -11.82 -0.64
N ALA A 137 -19.80 -12.92 0.12
CA ALA A 137 -20.74 -13.99 -0.20
C ALA A 137 -22.19 -13.47 -0.14
N TRP A 138 -22.53 -12.65 0.86
CA TRP A 138 -23.85 -12.04 0.96
C TRP A 138 -24.13 -11.08 -0.21
N ASP A 139 -23.17 -10.23 -0.57
CA ASP A 139 -23.31 -9.27 -1.68
C ASP A 139 -23.36 -9.98 -3.05
N LEU A 140 -22.85 -11.22 -3.16
CA LEU A 140 -22.89 -12.05 -4.36
C LEU A 140 -24.13 -12.96 -4.46
N LEU A 141 -24.83 -13.20 -3.36
CA LEU A 141 -26.11 -13.92 -3.39
C LEU A 141 -27.22 -12.93 -3.83
N PRO A 142 -27.93 -13.22 -4.94
CA PRO A 142 -28.99 -12.35 -5.47
C PRO A 142 -30.18 -12.15 -4.53
#